data_AF-A0A920FHU8-F1
#
_entry.id   AF-A0A920FHU8-F1
#
_cell.length_a   1.000
_cell.length_b   1.000
_cell.length_c   1.000
_cell.angle_alpha   90.00
_cell.angle_beta   90.00
_cell.angle_gamma   90.00
#
_symmetry.space_group_name_H-M   'P 1'
#
loop_
_entity.id
_entity.type
_entity.pdbx_description
1 polymer ?
#
loop_
_entity_poly.entity_id
_entity_poly.type
_entity_poly.pdbx_seq_one_letter_code
_entity_poly.pdbx_strand_id
1 'polypeptide(L)'
;MDSNTIVVYFSDHGANHLLRHKQMTTEGGLRVPFMIMGPNKYVPNSPNIRNDLVSMLDLSATTLSWAGIQCPDYFEGQDLFSKDFKTRSFVVPIGTV
;
A
#
# COMPACT_ATOMS: atom_id res chain seq x y z
N MET A 1 -15.25 9.35 -13.64
CA MET A 1 -13.80 9.04 -13.57
C MET A 1 -13.39 8.44 -14.88
N ASP A 2 -12.25 8.87 -15.42
CA ASP A 2 -11.76 8.39 -16.70
C ASP A 2 -11.33 6.91 -16.59
N SER A 3 -11.55 6.15 -17.66
CA SER A 3 -11.18 4.73 -17.76
C SER A 3 -9.68 4.47 -17.82
N ASN A 4 -8.85 5.50 -17.66
CA ASN A 4 -7.39 5.45 -17.82
C ASN A 4 -6.61 6.00 -16.62
N THR A 5 -7.29 6.32 -15.51
CA THR A 5 -6.64 6.91 -14.33
C THR A 5 -6.86 6.04 -13.11
N ILE A 6 -5.77 5.67 -12.44
CA ILE A 6 -5.79 5.06 -11.11
C ILE A 6 -5.49 6.15 -10.09
N VAL A 7 -6.31 6.24 -9.04
CA VAL A 7 -6.15 7.18 -7.94
C VAL A 7 -5.80 6.39 -6.68
N VAL A 8 -4.70 6.78 -6.05
CA VAL A 8 -4.23 6.23 -4.78
C VAL A 8 -4.22 7.36 -3.77
N TYR A 9 -4.95 7.19 -2.66
CA TYR A 9 -4.96 8.12 -1.55
C TYR A 9 -4.33 7.46 -0.33
N PHE A 10 -3.24 8.04 0.17
CA PHE A 10 -2.52 7.54 1.34
C PHE A 10 -1.79 8.66 2.08
N SER A 11 -1.33 8.36 3.29
CA SER A 11 -0.40 9.21 4.06
C SER A 11 0.95 8.50 4.18
N ASP A 12 2.05 9.24 4.16
CA ASP A 12 3.40 8.69 4.31
C ASP A 12 3.69 8.24 5.74
N HIS A 13 3.14 8.94 6.72
CA HIS A 13 3.14 8.57 8.12
C HIS A 13 1.85 9.03 8.81
N GLY A 14 1.74 8.68 10.09
CA GLY A 14 0.62 9.04 10.96
C GLY A 14 0.38 10.54 11.15
N ALA A 15 -0.54 10.87 12.06
CA ALA A 15 -0.98 12.24 12.30
C ALA A 15 0.17 13.22 12.65
N ASN A 16 0.62 14.01 11.67
CA ASN A 16 1.73 14.95 11.77
C ASN A 16 1.69 15.91 12.98
N HIS A 17 0.51 16.23 13.50
CA HIS A 17 0.32 17.19 14.58
C HIS A 17 0.24 16.55 15.97
N LEU A 18 0.39 15.22 16.05
CA LEU A 18 0.39 14.48 17.31
C LEU A 18 1.79 13.97 17.61
N LEU A 19 2.23 14.17 18.86
CA LEU A 19 3.49 13.61 19.35
C LEU A 19 3.49 12.08 19.10
N ARG A 20 4.64 11.53 18.68
CA ARG A 20 4.85 10.09 18.38
C ARG A 20 4.14 9.51 17.15
N HIS A 21 3.55 10.34 16.30
CA HIS A 21 2.89 9.89 15.06
C HIS A 21 3.74 10.11 13.80
N LYS A 22 5.01 10.49 13.99
CA LYS A 22 6.09 10.55 13.00
C LYS A 22 7.38 10.11 13.68
N GLN A 23 8.27 9.42 12.94
CA GLN A 23 9.56 8.90 13.44
C GLN A 23 9.47 7.90 14.60
N MET A 24 8.32 7.25 14.78
CA MET A 24 8.12 6.24 15.83
C MET A 24 7.40 5.03 15.25
N THR A 25 7.79 3.83 15.67
CA THR A 25 7.18 2.56 15.23
C THR A 25 5.93 2.20 16.05
N THR A 26 5.09 3.20 16.33
CA THR A 26 3.82 3.00 17.03
C THR A 26 2.68 2.90 16.02
N GLU A 27 1.57 2.28 16.41
CA GLU A 27 0.34 2.26 15.59
C GLU A 27 -0.05 3.65 15.09
N GLY A 28 0.04 4.67 15.95
CA GLY A 28 -0.27 6.05 15.57
C GLY A 28 0.63 6.61 14.47
N GLY A 29 1.87 6.14 14.35
CA GLY A 29 2.82 6.56 13.31
C GLY A 29 2.77 5.73 12.03
N LEU A 30 2.32 4.48 12.11
CA LEU A 30 2.39 3.51 11.02
C LEU A 30 1.03 3.24 10.36
N ARG A 31 -0.07 3.32 11.11
CA ARG A 31 -1.41 3.04 10.59
C ARG A 31 -2.00 4.28 9.92
N VAL A 32 -1.83 4.33 8.60
CA VAL A 32 -2.22 5.46 7.73
C VAL A 32 -3.47 5.13 6.91
N PRO A 33 -4.23 6.15 6.44
CA PRO A 33 -5.25 5.91 5.41
C PRO A 33 -4.59 5.33 4.15
N PHE A 34 -5.27 4.39 3.50
CA PHE A 34 -4.85 3.81 2.23
C PHE A 34 -6.07 3.38 1.43
N MET A 35 -6.30 4.04 0.29
CA MET A 35 -7.44 3.78 -0.60
C MET A 35 -6.97 3.79 -2.06
N ILE A 36 -7.46 2.83 -2.83
CA ILE A 36 -7.18 2.72 -4.27
C ILE A 36 -8.51 2.69 -5.02
N MET A 37 -8.60 3.48 -6.08
CA MET A 37 -9.74 3.49 -7.00
C MET A 37 -9.24 3.60 -8.44
N GLY A 38 -9.85 2.86 -9.36
CA GLY A 38 -9.47 2.91 -10.76
C GLY A 38 -10.36 2.03 -11.63
N PRO A 39 -9.98 1.86 -12.91
CA PRO A 39 -10.69 0.97 -13.84
C PRO A 39 -10.71 -0.47 -13.32
N ASN A 40 -11.83 -1.17 -13.52
CA ASN A 40 -12.06 -2.55 -13.05
C ASN A 40 -10.94 -3.53 -13.47
N LYS A 41 -10.30 -3.32 -14.63
CA LYS A 41 -9.16 -4.13 -15.09
C LYS A 41 -7.94 -4.10 -14.14
N TYR A 42 -7.77 -3.04 -13.36
CA TYR A 42 -6.64 -2.84 -12.46
C TYR A 42 -7.06 -2.93 -10.99
N VAL A 43 -8.26 -2.41 -10.69
CA VAL A 43 -8.82 -2.34 -9.34
C VAL A 43 -10.21 -2.97 -9.41
N PRO A 44 -10.31 -4.29 -9.23
CA PRO A 44 -11.58 -5.01 -9.34
C PRO A 44 -12.64 -4.44 -8.39
N ASN A 45 -13.88 -4.31 -8.90
CA ASN A 45 -15.00 -3.59 -8.29
C ASN A 45 -14.94 -3.46 -6.75
N SER A 46 -14.76 -2.21 -6.32
CA SER A 46 -14.88 -1.69 -4.94
C SER A 46 -16.37 -1.50 -4.58
N PRO A 47 -16.80 -1.59 -3.29
CA PRO A 47 -15.97 -1.55 -2.09
C PRO A 47 -15.53 -2.93 -1.61
N ASN A 48 -14.21 -3.20 -1.72
CA ASN A 48 -13.56 -4.27 -0.99
C ASN A 48 -12.80 -3.65 0.19
N ILE A 49 -13.24 -3.95 1.41
CA ILE A 49 -12.49 -3.60 2.63
C ILE A 49 -11.44 -4.68 2.85
N ARG A 50 -10.18 -4.27 2.95
CA ARG A 50 -9.06 -5.15 3.23
C ARG A 50 -8.68 -5.05 4.71
N ASN A 51 -8.54 -6.19 5.39
CA ASN A 51 -8.22 -6.27 6.83
C ASN A 51 -6.83 -6.86 7.10
N ASP A 52 -6.15 -7.38 6.08
CA ASP A 52 -4.76 -7.85 6.19
C ASP A 52 -3.75 -6.69 6.15
N LEU A 53 -2.53 -6.97 6.58
CA LEU A 53 -1.46 -5.99 6.67
C LEU A 53 -0.91 -5.62 5.28
N VAL A 54 -0.84 -4.31 5.03
CA VAL A 54 -0.26 -3.71 3.83
C VAL A 54 0.95 -2.85 4.22
N SER A 55 2.02 -2.98 3.45
CA SER A 55 3.19 -2.09 3.50
C SER A 55 3.12 -1.09 2.34
N MET A 56 3.71 0.10 2.51
CA MET A 56 3.85 1.06 1.41
C MET A 56 4.70 0.49 0.25
N LEU A 57 5.56 -0.50 0.49
CA LEU A 57 6.27 -1.22 -0.57
C LEU A 57 5.32 -1.96 -1.52
N ASP A 58 4.16 -2.41 -1.02
CA ASP A 58 3.17 -3.12 -1.84
C ASP A 58 2.56 -2.20 -2.90
N LEU A 59 2.41 -0.90 -2.60
CA LEU A 59 1.97 0.08 -3.57
C LEU A 59 2.96 0.19 -4.74
N SER A 60 4.26 0.20 -4.46
CA SER A 60 5.30 0.22 -5.49
C SER A 60 5.27 -1.06 -6.34
N ALA A 61 5.18 -2.24 -5.72
CA ALA A 61 5.09 -3.51 -6.44
C ALA A 61 3.83 -3.59 -7.33
N THR A 62 2.70 -3.14 -6.80
CA THR A 62 1.42 -3.03 -7.54
C THR A 62 1.57 -2.09 -8.74
N THR A 63 2.24 -0.95 -8.57
CA THR A 63 2.44 0.03 -9.64
C THR A 63 3.35 -0.52 -10.74
N LEU A 64 4.40 -1.28 -10.40
CA LEU A 64 5.25 -1.98 -11.38
C LEU A 64 4.43 -3.00 -12.18
N SER A 65 3.60 -3.80 -11.51
CA SER A 65 2.69 -4.76 -12.14
C SER A 65 1.73 -4.08 -13.14
N TRP A 66 1.08 -2.97 -12.74
CA TRP A 66 0.22 -2.19 -13.64
C TRP A 66 0.95 -1.60 -14.84
N ALA A 67 2.23 -1.25 -14.67
CA ALA A 67 3.09 -0.76 -15.75
C ALA A 67 3.63 -1.90 -16.66
N GLY A 68 3.36 -3.17 -16.34
CA GLY A 68 3.92 -4.31 -17.06
C GLY A 68 5.42 -4.51 -16.83
N ILE A 69 5.96 -3.97 -15.73
CA ILE A 69 7.37 -4.09 -15.36
C ILE A 69 7.50 -5.22 -14.34
N GLN A 70 8.43 -6.13 -14.58
CA GLN A 70 8.73 -7.20 -13.63
C GLN A 70 9.29 -6.61 -12.33
N CYS A 71 8.71 -7.01 -11.20
CA CYS A 71 9.22 -6.64 -9.88
C CYS A 71 10.60 -7.30 -9.66
N PRO A 72 11.65 -6.56 -9.23
CA PRO A 72 12.95 -7.15 -8.96
C PRO A 72 12.92 -8.19 -7.82
N ASP A 73 13.75 -9.23 -7.90
CA ASP A 73 13.77 -10.34 -6.92
C ASP A 73 14.14 -9.90 -5.49
N TYR A 74 14.82 -8.77 -5.35
CA TYR A 74 15.18 -8.20 -4.04
C TYR A 74 14.07 -7.35 -3.41
N PHE A 75 12.97 -7.10 -4.14
CA PHE A 75 11.92 -6.20 -3.68
C PHE A 75 10.93 -6.93 -2.77
N GLU A 76 10.72 -6.42 -1.56
CA GLU A 76 9.90 -7.09 -0.54
C GLU A 76 8.40 -6.78 -0.65
N GLY A 77 8.01 -5.82 -1.49
CA GLY A 77 6.62 -5.48 -1.75
C GLY A 77 5.89 -6.54 -2.59
N GLN A 78 4.59 -6.67 -2.40
CA GLN A 78 3.73 -7.57 -3.16
C GLN A 78 2.68 -6.79 -3.96
N ASP A 79 2.35 -7.25 -5.17
CA ASP A 79 1.21 -6.73 -5.92
C ASP A 79 -0.10 -7.07 -5.19
N LEU A 80 -0.80 -6.03 -4.75
CA LEU A 80 -2.04 -6.12 -3.96
C LEU A 80 -3.21 -6.76 -4.72
N PHE A 81 -3.17 -6.75 -6.05
CA PHE A 81 -4.22 -7.28 -6.92
C PHE A 81 -3.78 -8.55 -7.67
N SER A 82 -2.59 -9.08 -7.38
CA SER A 82 -2.15 -10.35 -7.92
C SER A 82 -3.00 -11.51 -7.39
N LYS A 83 -3.26 -12.50 -8.25
CA LYS A 83 -3.90 -13.77 -7.86
C LYS A 83 -3.07 -14.55 -6.84
N ASP A 84 -1.76 -14.33 -6.82
CA ASP A 84 -0.81 -15.00 -5.94
C ASP A 84 -0.47 -14.16 -4.70
N PHE A 85 -1.22 -13.09 -4.42
CA PHE A 85 -1.01 -12.27 -3.22
C PHE A 85 -1.09 -13.13 -1.94
N LYS A 86 -0.11 -12.98 -1.06
CA LYS A 86 -0.06 -13.68 0.23
C LYS A 86 -0.16 -12.69 1.37
N THR A 87 -1.16 -12.88 2.22
CA THR A 87 -1.29 -12.15 3.48
C THR A 87 -0.06 -12.41 4.36
N ARG A 88 0.33 -11.41 5.15
CA ARG A 88 1.49 -11.46 6.05
C ARG A 88 1.06 -11.25 7.49
N SER A 89 1.75 -11.91 8.41
CA SER A 89 1.52 -11.77 9.86
C SER A 89 2.20 -10.53 10.46
N PHE A 90 3.16 -9.94 9.76
CA PHE A 90 3.87 -8.73 10.17
C PHE A 90 4.27 -7.88 8.96
N VAL A 91 4.49 -6.59 9.19
CA VAL A 91 5.18 -5.66 8.28
C VAL A 91 6.35 -5.03 9.02
N VAL A 92 7.43 -4.74 8.32
CA VAL A 92 8.61 -4.09 8.89
C VAL A 92 8.55 -2.60 8.56
N PRO A 93 8.35 -1.72 9.57
CA PRO A 93 8.42 -0.28 9.37
C PRO A 93 9.86 0.19 9.32
N ILE A 94 10.12 1.27 8.57
CA ILE A 94 11.40 1.98 8.65
C ILE A 94 11.32 2.94 9.84
N GLY A 95 11.87 2.53 10.98
CA GLY A 95 12.10 3.40 12.13
C GLY A 95 13.38 4.20 11.93
N THR A 96 13.32 5.53 12.12
CA THR A 96 14.55 6.30 12.33
C THR A 96 15.03 5.99 13.74
N VAL A 97 16.29 5.53 13.85
CA VAL A 97 16.98 5.37 15.14
C VAL A 97 17.29 6.71 15.77
#